data_AF-A0A1Y0EM87-F1
#
_entry.id   AF-A0A1Y0EM87-F1
#
_cell.length_a   1.000
_cell.length_b   1.000
_cell.length_c   1.000
_cell.angle_alpha   90.00
_cell.angle_beta   90.00
_cell.angle_gamma   90.00
#
_symmetry.space_group_name_H-M   'P 1'
#
loop_
_entity.id
_entity.type
_entity.pdbx_description
1 polymer ?
#
loop_
_entity_poly.entity_id
_entity_poly.type
_entity_poly.pdbx_seq_one_letter_code
_entity_poly.pdbx_strand_id
1 'polypeptide(L)'
;MEGQPMTLIAKWLAVALAVSVAGNAVLGWAYLGQRDKATTEATKREAVSSDAERTEAVAQQCSDGVANLGQVAEARAEAASESRKQAKAKADVHYKRADTVLMTPAPVPQDACLSAQARASEWLKERKQ
;
A
#
# COMPACT_ATOMS: atom_id res chain seq x y z
N MET A 1 -4.77 70.85 -62.39
CA MET A 1 -5.48 70.49 -61.13
C MET A 1 -5.63 68.98 -61.14
N GLU A 2 -4.54 68.25 -60.93
CA GLU A 2 -4.49 66.78 -61.00
C GLU A 2 -3.94 66.28 -59.67
N GLY A 3 -4.73 65.50 -58.93
CA GLY A 3 -4.28 64.89 -57.66
C GLY A 3 -5.39 64.50 -56.68
N GLN A 4 -6.60 65.05 -56.82
CA GLN A 4 -7.71 64.73 -55.92
C GLN A 4 -8.30 63.31 -56.03
N PRO A 5 -8.48 62.68 -57.21
CA PRO A 5 -9.12 61.37 -57.26
C PRO A 5 -8.20 60.22 -56.78
N MET A 6 -6.89 60.32 -57.03
CA MET A 6 -5.91 59.30 -56.62
C MET A 6 -5.72 59.22 -55.10
N THR A 7 -5.80 60.35 -54.40
CA THR A 7 -5.64 60.39 -52.93
C THR A 7 -6.84 59.81 -52.18
N LEU A 8 -8.04 59.88 -52.74
CA LEU A 8 -9.24 59.23 -52.19
C LEU A 8 -9.15 57.70 -52.28
N ILE A 9 -8.74 57.16 -53.42
CA ILE A 9 -8.60 55.70 -53.63
C ILE A 9 -7.55 55.11 -52.68
N ALA A 10 -6.39 55.76 -52.54
CA ALA A 10 -5.34 55.32 -51.64
C ALA A 10 -5.79 55.28 -50.17
N LYS A 11 -6.59 56.28 -49.72
CA LYS A 11 -7.17 56.30 -48.37
C LYS A 11 -8.15 55.13 -48.16
N TRP A 12 -9.00 54.84 -49.12
CA TRP A 12 -9.94 53.72 -49.02
C TRP A 12 -9.23 52.36 -49.00
N LEU A 13 -8.18 52.18 -49.80
CA LEU A 13 -7.35 50.98 -49.76
C LEU A 13 -6.64 50.82 -48.41
N ALA A 14 -6.11 51.90 -47.83
CA ALA A 14 -5.50 51.87 -46.52
C ALA A 14 -6.51 51.49 -45.41
N VAL A 15 -7.73 52.02 -45.48
CA VAL A 15 -8.82 51.66 -44.56
C VAL A 15 -9.20 50.19 -44.73
N ALA A 16 -9.37 49.70 -45.97
CA ALA A 16 -9.71 48.31 -46.23
C ALA A 16 -8.63 47.35 -45.72
N LEU A 17 -7.35 47.70 -45.91
CA LEU A 17 -6.22 46.92 -45.39
C LEU A 17 -6.22 46.91 -43.85
N ALA A 18 -6.42 48.07 -43.22
CA ALA A 18 -6.47 48.17 -41.76
C ALA A 18 -7.61 47.33 -41.17
N VAL A 19 -8.79 47.36 -41.78
CA VAL A 19 -9.94 46.53 -41.38
C VAL A 19 -9.64 45.04 -41.56
N SER A 20 -9.01 44.65 -42.66
CA SER A 20 -8.61 43.26 -42.89
C SER A 20 -7.61 42.76 -41.84
N VAL A 21 -6.57 43.54 -41.55
CA VAL A 21 -5.57 43.20 -40.53
C VAL A 21 -6.22 43.10 -39.15
N ALA A 22 -7.06 44.06 -38.78
CA ALA A 22 -7.78 44.03 -37.50
C ALA A 22 -8.69 42.82 -37.38
N GLY A 23 -9.43 42.47 -38.45
CA GLY A 23 -10.27 41.27 -38.50
C GLY A 23 -9.47 39.98 -38.29
N ASN A 24 -8.33 39.85 -38.97
CA ASN A 24 -7.44 38.70 -38.82
C ASN A 24 -6.83 38.62 -37.41
N ALA A 25 -6.46 39.75 -36.82
CA ALA A 25 -5.94 39.80 -35.45
C ALA A 25 -6.99 39.34 -34.43
N VAL A 26 -8.24 39.79 -34.56
CA VAL A 26 -9.35 39.38 -33.69
C VAL A 26 -9.64 37.89 -33.85
N LEU A 27 -9.70 37.38 -35.08
CA LEU A 27 -9.91 35.95 -35.35
C LEU A 27 -8.77 35.09 -34.80
N GLY A 28 -7.52 35.53 -34.97
CA GLY A 28 -6.35 34.85 -34.42
C GLY A 28 -6.38 34.81 -32.88
N TRP A 29 -6.74 35.92 -32.24
CA TRP A 29 -6.87 35.98 -30.79
C TRP A 29 -7.99 35.07 -30.25
N ALA A 30 -9.15 35.07 -30.93
CA ALA A 30 -10.27 34.19 -30.58
C ALA A 30 -9.92 32.70 -30.75
N TYR A 31 -9.18 32.36 -31.82
CA TYR A 31 -8.70 31.00 -32.05
C TYR A 31 -7.72 30.54 -30.97
N LEU A 32 -6.74 31.38 -30.62
CA LEU A 32 -5.79 31.08 -29.54
C LEU A 32 -6.52 30.86 -28.20
N GLY A 33 -7.47 31.74 -27.87
CA GLY A 33 -8.27 31.60 -26.65
C GLY A 33 -9.11 30.31 -26.60
N GLN A 34 -9.66 29.85 -27.74
CA GLN A 34 -10.37 28.57 -27.81
C GLN A 34 -9.40 27.37 -27.71
N ARG A 35 -8.26 27.44 -28.40
CA ARG A 35 -7.23 26.41 -28.35
C ARG A 35 -6.69 26.22 -26.94
N ASP A 36 -6.41 27.30 -26.22
CA ASP A 36 -5.89 27.24 -24.85
C ASP A 36 -6.91 26.62 -23.88
N LYS A 37 -8.20 26.95 -24.03
CA LYS A 37 -9.28 26.30 -23.27
C LYS A 37 -9.36 24.81 -23.58
N ALA A 38 -9.34 24.44 -24.86
CA ALA A 38 -9.41 23.04 -25.27
C ALA A 38 -8.21 22.24 -24.74
N THR A 39 -7.00 22.83 -24.81
CA THR A 39 -5.76 22.21 -24.30
C THR A 39 -5.82 22.08 -22.79
N THR A 40 -6.24 23.12 -22.07
CA THR A 40 -6.37 23.10 -20.60
C THR A 40 -7.33 22.01 -20.14
N GLU A 41 -8.50 21.89 -20.80
CA GLU A 41 -9.48 20.86 -20.46
C GLU A 41 -9.00 19.45 -20.82
N ALA A 42 -8.27 19.28 -21.93
CA ALA A 42 -7.64 18.01 -22.29
C ALA A 42 -6.59 17.59 -21.24
N THR A 43 -5.68 18.50 -20.86
CA THR A 43 -4.66 18.25 -19.84
C THR A 43 -5.27 17.91 -18.48
N LYS A 44 -6.35 18.60 -18.06
CA LYS A 44 -7.05 18.26 -16.83
C LYS A 44 -7.65 16.85 -16.87
N ARG A 45 -8.25 16.46 -18.00
CA ARG A 45 -8.83 15.12 -18.16
C ARG A 45 -7.76 14.04 -18.08
N GLU A 46 -6.63 14.26 -18.75
CA GLU A 46 -5.48 13.34 -18.72
C GLU A 46 -4.88 13.22 -17.31
N ALA A 47 -4.76 14.33 -16.58
CA ALA A 47 -4.31 14.30 -15.19
C ALA A 47 -5.26 13.50 -14.30
N VAL A 48 -6.57 13.70 -14.44
CA VAL A 48 -7.58 12.96 -13.67
C VAL A 48 -7.58 11.46 -14.00
N SER A 49 -7.44 11.09 -15.28
CA SER A 49 -7.35 9.67 -15.66
C SER A 49 -6.08 9.03 -15.12
N SER A 50 -4.94 9.73 -15.23
CA SER A 50 -3.66 9.26 -14.71
C SER A 50 -3.70 9.05 -13.19
N ASP A 51 -4.31 9.97 -12.44
CA ASP A 51 -4.48 9.83 -10.99
C ASP A 51 -5.42 8.68 -10.62
N ALA A 52 -6.50 8.47 -11.39
CA ALA A 52 -7.42 7.35 -11.18
C ALA A 52 -6.72 5.99 -11.41
N GLU A 53 -6.02 5.85 -12.53
CA GLU A 53 -5.24 4.64 -12.86
C GLU A 53 -4.17 4.36 -11.80
N ARG A 54 -3.46 5.40 -11.34
CA ARG A 54 -2.47 5.27 -10.26
C ARG A 54 -3.12 4.81 -8.95
N THR A 55 -4.27 5.36 -8.60
CA THR A 55 -4.99 5.00 -7.38
C THR A 55 -5.48 3.55 -7.44
N GLU A 56 -6.01 3.12 -8.59
CA GLU A 56 -6.43 1.74 -8.81
C GLU A 56 -5.24 0.79 -8.74
N ALA A 57 -4.13 1.10 -9.39
CA ALA A 57 -2.91 0.29 -9.35
C ALA A 57 -2.37 0.11 -7.92
N VAL A 58 -2.38 1.17 -7.11
CA VAL A 58 -1.97 1.09 -5.70
C VAL A 58 -2.93 0.21 -4.91
N ALA A 59 -4.25 0.36 -5.11
CA ALA A 59 -5.25 -0.46 -4.42
C ALA A 59 -5.13 -1.95 -4.78
N GLN A 60 -4.87 -2.25 -6.05
CA GLN A 60 -4.62 -3.61 -6.54
C GLN A 60 -3.36 -4.20 -5.91
N GLN A 61 -2.24 -3.47 -5.90
CA GLN A 61 -1.00 -3.93 -5.26
C GLN A 61 -1.18 -4.24 -3.76
N CYS A 62 -1.92 -3.42 -3.03
CA CYS A 62 -2.24 -3.70 -1.64
C CYS A 62 -3.07 -4.99 -1.49
N SER A 63 -4.08 -5.16 -2.34
CA SER A 63 -4.97 -6.33 -2.32
C SER A 63 -4.19 -7.61 -2.66
N ASP A 64 -3.37 -7.58 -3.71
CA ASP A 64 -2.53 -8.70 -4.12
C ASP A 64 -1.49 -9.05 -3.05
N GLY A 65 -0.90 -8.03 -2.42
CA GLY A 65 0.04 -8.21 -1.31
C GLY A 65 -0.61 -8.92 -0.12
N VAL A 66 -1.83 -8.53 0.26
CA VAL A 66 -2.58 -9.19 1.33
C VAL A 66 -2.98 -10.61 0.94
N ALA A 67 -3.44 -10.83 -0.29
CA ALA A 67 -3.80 -12.16 -0.78
C ALA A 67 -2.59 -13.11 -0.77
N ASN A 68 -1.42 -12.63 -1.22
CA ASN A 68 -0.18 -13.39 -1.18
C ASN A 68 0.28 -13.68 0.25
N LEU A 69 0.20 -12.69 1.15
CA LEU A 69 0.51 -12.89 2.57
C LEU A 69 -0.40 -13.96 3.20
N GLY A 70 -1.69 -13.97 2.85
CA GLY A 70 -2.64 -14.99 3.27
C GLY A 70 -2.20 -16.40 2.86
N GLN A 71 -1.82 -16.58 1.59
CA GLN A 71 -1.34 -17.87 1.08
C GLN A 71 -0.06 -18.34 1.79
N VAL A 72 0.91 -17.45 1.99
CA VAL A 72 2.14 -17.78 2.72
C VAL A 72 1.85 -18.13 4.19
N ALA A 73 0.91 -17.42 4.82
CA ALA A 73 0.50 -17.69 6.19
C ALA A 73 -0.17 -19.06 6.32
N GLU A 74 -1.05 -19.42 5.39
CA GLU A 74 -1.71 -20.73 5.36
C GLU A 74 -0.69 -21.86 5.15
N ALA A 75 0.20 -21.73 4.18
CA ALA A 75 1.28 -22.71 3.94
C ALA A 75 2.17 -22.88 5.18
N ARG A 76 2.52 -21.79 5.88
CA ARG A 76 3.29 -21.85 7.13
C ARG A 76 2.49 -22.48 8.27
N ALA A 77 1.18 -22.23 8.35
CA ALA A 77 0.33 -22.85 9.35
C ALA A 77 0.25 -24.36 9.15
N GLU A 78 0.08 -24.80 7.91
CA GLU A 78 0.06 -26.22 7.53
C GLU A 78 1.42 -26.88 7.82
N ALA A 79 2.51 -26.30 7.33
CA ALA A 79 3.87 -26.81 7.54
C ALA A 79 4.24 -26.90 9.04
N ALA A 80 3.76 -25.96 9.87
CA ALA A 80 4.00 -25.96 11.30
C ALA A 80 3.00 -26.83 12.10
N SER A 81 1.93 -27.33 11.48
CA SER A 81 0.83 -27.98 12.20
C SER A 81 1.30 -29.19 13.01
N GLU A 82 2.10 -30.06 12.39
CA GLU A 82 2.61 -31.27 13.02
C GLU A 82 3.65 -30.96 14.09
N SER A 83 4.54 -30.00 13.83
CA SER A 83 5.50 -29.51 14.84
C SER A 83 4.79 -28.94 16.07
N ARG A 84 3.70 -28.19 15.89
CA ARG A 84 2.86 -27.69 17.00
C ARG A 84 2.19 -28.83 17.77
N LYS A 85 1.67 -29.85 17.08
CA LYS A 85 1.11 -31.05 17.74
C LYS A 85 2.16 -31.78 18.57
N GLN A 86 3.36 -31.97 18.02
CA GLN A 86 4.47 -32.61 18.74
C GLN A 86 4.93 -31.77 19.94
N ALA A 87 5.05 -30.45 19.78
CA ALA A 87 5.38 -29.55 20.88
C ALA A 87 4.31 -29.61 21.99
N LYS A 88 3.02 -29.62 21.61
CA LYS A 88 1.92 -29.83 22.56
C LYS A 88 2.04 -31.18 23.27
N ALA A 89 2.28 -32.27 22.53
CA ALA A 89 2.42 -33.59 23.12
C ALA A 89 3.59 -33.65 24.12
N LYS A 90 4.73 -33.05 23.79
CA LYS A 90 5.88 -32.91 24.72
C LYS A 90 5.51 -32.10 25.95
N ALA A 91 4.81 -30.97 25.78
CA ALA A 91 4.33 -30.16 26.89
C ALA A 91 3.37 -30.95 27.80
N ASP A 92 2.43 -31.70 27.22
CA ASP A 92 1.47 -32.53 27.97
C ASP A 92 2.18 -33.61 28.83
N VAL A 93 3.31 -34.16 28.36
CA VAL A 93 4.16 -35.06 29.18
C VAL A 93 4.73 -34.32 30.39
N HIS A 94 5.25 -33.11 30.19
CA HIS A 94 5.78 -32.31 31.29
C HIS A 94 4.71 -31.87 32.29
N TYR A 95 3.50 -31.52 31.82
CA TYR A 95 2.37 -31.19 32.69
C TYR A 95 1.96 -32.39 33.55
N LYS A 96 1.79 -33.58 32.96
CA LYS A 96 1.47 -34.81 33.73
C LYS A 96 2.51 -35.12 34.81
N ARG A 97 3.79 -34.92 34.48
CA ARG A 97 4.88 -35.09 35.45
C ARG A 97 4.77 -34.06 36.58
N ALA A 98 4.51 -32.80 36.26
CA ALA A 98 4.34 -31.74 37.25
C ALA A 98 3.17 -32.06 38.20
N ASP A 99 2.02 -32.48 37.66
CA ASP A 99 0.86 -32.89 38.45
C ASP A 99 1.21 -34.04 39.40
N THR A 100 1.93 -35.05 38.90
CA THR A 100 2.41 -36.17 39.72
C THR A 100 3.29 -35.68 40.88
N VAL A 101 4.23 -34.76 40.63
CA VAL A 101 5.11 -34.19 41.67
C VAL A 101 4.32 -33.38 42.70
N LEU A 102 3.31 -32.64 42.27
CA LEU A 102 2.45 -31.84 43.15
C LEU A 102 1.53 -32.71 44.02
N MET A 103 1.04 -33.83 43.47
CA MET A 103 0.17 -34.76 44.20
C MET A 103 0.93 -35.73 45.11
N THR A 104 2.21 -35.98 44.83
CA THR A 104 3.04 -36.87 45.65
C THR A 104 3.33 -36.20 47.00
N PRO A 105 3.08 -36.88 48.14
CA PRO A 105 3.43 -36.35 49.45
C PRO A 105 4.91 -36.04 49.63
N ALA A 106 5.24 -35.21 50.62
CA ALA A 106 6.62 -34.89 50.96
C ALA A 106 7.38 -36.18 51.37
N PRO A 107 8.56 -36.48 50.78
CA PRO A 107 9.34 -37.66 51.15
C PRO A 107 9.79 -37.66 52.62
N VAL A 108 10.02 -36.46 53.18
CA VAL A 108 10.39 -36.25 54.58
C VAL A 108 9.30 -35.37 55.22
N PRO A 109 8.36 -35.97 55.98
CA PRO A 109 7.35 -35.21 56.70
C PRO A 109 7.99 -34.18 57.62
N GLN A 110 7.43 -32.96 57.66
CA GLN A 110 7.90 -31.84 58.49
C GLN A 110 9.28 -31.25 58.16
N ASP A 111 9.99 -31.76 57.14
CA ASP A 111 11.23 -31.15 56.63
C ASP A 111 11.12 -30.84 55.13
N ALA A 112 10.75 -29.59 54.84
CA ALA A 112 10.59 -29.10 53.48
C ALA A 112 11.92 -29.02 52.72
N CYS A 113 13.02 -28.71 53.42
CA CYS A 113 14.34 -28.57 52.81
C CYS A 113 14.89 -29.93 52.37
N LEU A 114 14.85 -30.94 53.23
CA LEU A 114 15.27 -32.31 52.87
C LEU A 114 14.33 -32.91 51.81
N SER A 115 13.03 -32.65 51.90
CA SER A 115 12.07 -33.08 50.86
C SER A 115 12.35 -32.46 49.49
N ALA A 116 12.67 -31.16 49.44
CA ALA A 116 13.02 -30.48 48.20
C ALA A 116 14.35 -31.00 47.62
N GLN A 117 15.36 -31.23 48.47
CA GLN A 117 16.64 -31.78 48.05
C GLN A 117 16.49 -33.19 47.48
N ALA A 118 15.69 -34.05 48.11
CA ALA A 118 15.38 -35.39 47.62
C ALA A 118 14.73 -35.34 46.23
N ARG A 119 13.70 -34.52 46.04
CA ARG A 119 13.03 -34.36 44.73
C ARG A 119 13.96 -33.80 43.64
N ALA A 120 14.78 -32.81 43.96
CA ALA A 120 15.74 -32.24 43.02
C ALA A 120 16.83 -33.26 42.63
N SER A 121 17.31 -34.04 43.59
CA SER A 121 18.30 -35.09 43.34
C SER A 121 17.75 -36.17 42.40
N GLU A 122 16.49 -36.56 42.57
CA GLU A 122 15.83 -37.55 41.72
C GLU A 122 15.65 -37.02 40.30
N TRP A 123 15.17 -35.78 40.16
CA TRP A 123 15.04 -35.14 38.85
C TRP A 123 16.38 -35.01 38.10
N LEU A 124 17.48 -34.76 38.81
CA LEU A 124 18.81 -34.70 38.21
C LEU A 124 19.33 -36.06 37.74
N LYS A 125 18.94 -37.18 38.39
CA LYS A 125 19.30 -38.53 37.93
C LYS A 125 18.59 -38.86 36.63
N GLU A 126 17.29 -38.59 36.55
CA GLU A 126 16.49 -38.85 35.36
C GLU A 126 16.92 -38.04 34.13
N ARG A 127 17.52 -36.85 34.32
CA ARG A 127 18.04 -36.03 33.20
C ARG A 127 19.40 -36.47 32.66
N LYS A 128 20.10 -37.36 33.36
CA LYS A 128 21.41 -37.88 32.94
C LYS A 128 21.30 -39.23 32.20
N GLN A 129 20.09 -39.77 32.07
CA GLN A 129 19.75 -40.93 31.26
C GLN A 129 19.07 -40.46 29.98
#